data_AF-A0A6L2LD47-F1
#
_entry.id   AF-A0A6L2LD47-F1
#
_cell.length_a   1.000
_cell.length_b   1.000
_cell.length_c   1.000
_cell.angle_alpha   90.00
_cell.angle_beta   90.00
_cell.angle_gamma   90.00
#
_symmetry.space_group_name_H-M   'P 1'
#
loop_
_entity.id
_entity.type
_entity.pdbx_description
1 polymer ?
#
loop_
_entity_poly.entity_id
_entity_poly.type
_entity_poly.pdbx_seq_one_letter_code
_entity_poly.pdbx_strand_id
1 'polypeptide(L)'
;MATNLNNVRLTVLMALQEAHDEESCLEEQMLKLMRRFTNRFTSRKPEINRLTSLPDHPLIDYSRYVLERMTGADMRNAIKLRMARDELLRSMEEKQEFIKNYKEM
;
A
#
# COMPACT_ATOMS: atom_id res chain seq x y z
N MET A 1 -12.58 42.82 14.23
CA MET A 1 -11.40 42.44 13.43
C MET A 1 -11.80 41.26 12.57
N ALA A 2 -12.13 41.48 11.30
CA ALA A 2 -12.33 40.40 10.35
C ALA A 2 -10.93 39.89 9.99
N THR A 3 -10.47 38.84 10.66
CA THR A 3 -9.40 38.01 10.11
C THR A 3 -9.90 37.59 8.73
N ASN A 4 -9.30 38.17 7.69
CA ASN A 4 -9.78 38.14 6.31
C ASN A 4 -10.23 36.72 5.94
N LEU A 5 -11.53 36.50 5.69
CA LEU A 5 -12.10 35.18 5.37
C LEU A 5 -11.33 34.50 4.22
N ASN A 6 -10.78 35.29 3.29
CA ASN A 6 -9.96 34.78 2.18
C ASN A 6 -8.62 34.21 2.66
N ASN A 7 -8.01 34.76 3.71
CA ASN A 7 -6.78 34.22 4.28
C ASN A 7 -7.04 32.86 4.93
N VAL A 8 -8.14 32.73 5.69
CA VAL A 8 -8.54 31.45 6.29
C VAL A 8 -8.81 30.41 5.21
N ARG A 9 -9.53 30.81 4.16
CA ARG A 9 -9.83 29.95 3.01
C ARG A 9 -8.56 29.47 2.30
N LEU A 10 -7.61 30.36 2.06
CA LEU A 10 -6.33 30.03 1.44
C LEU A 10 -5.53 29.07 2.30
N THR A 11 -5.46 29.30 3.61
CA THR A 11 -4.77 28.41 4.56
C THR A 11 -5.37 27.00 4.55
N VAL A 12 -6.70 26.89 4.56
CA VAL A 12 -7.39 25.58 4.47
C VAL A 12 -7.08 24.87 3.16
N LEU A 13 -7.14 25.58 2.02
CA LEU A 13 -6.80 25.01 0.71
C LEU A 13 -5.35 24.53 0.64
N MET A 14 -4.40 25.28 1.20
CA MET A 14 -3.00 24.87 1.27
C MET A 14 -2.82 23.60 2.11
N ALA A 15 -3.42 23.54 3.30
CA ALA A 15 -3.33 22.36 4.16
C ALA A 15 -3.96 21.11 3.52
N LEU A 16 -5.07 21.27 2.79
CA LEU A 16 -5.70 20.17 2.07
C LEU A 16 -4.85 19.69 0.89
N GLN A 17 -4.18 20.60 0.18
CA GLN A 17 -3.27 20.23 -0.90
C GLN A 17 -2.04 19.50 -0.36
N GLU A 18 -1.46 19.97 0.74
CA GLU A 18 -0.33 19.32 1.40
C GLU A 18 -0.70 17.90 1.85
N ALA A 19 -1.85 17.73 2.51
CA ALA A 19 -2.34 16.41 2.90
C ALA A 19 -2.55 15.48 1.69
N HIS A 20 -3.07 16.01 0.56
CA HIS A 20 -3.22 15.24 -0.67
C HIS A 20 -1.87 14.81 -1.28
N ASP A 21 -0.87 15.68 -1.22
CA ASP A 21 0.48 15.38 -1.70
C ASP A 21 1.17 14.32 -0.81
N GLU A 22 0.98 14.38 0.51
CA GLU A 22 1.43 13.35 1.45
C GLU A 22 0.79 11.98 1.18
N GLU A 23 -0.52 11.95 0.96
CA GLU A 23 -1.26 10.74 0.58
C GLU A 23 -0.77 10.17 -0.77
N SER A 24 -0.44 11.03 -1.73
CA SER A 24 0.16 10.60 -3.01
C SER A 24 1.52 9.92 -2.80
N CYS A 25 2.34 10.46 -1.90
CA CYS A 25 3.61 9.82 -1.53
C CYS A 25 3.38 8.46 -0.83
N LEU A 26 2.37 8.37 0.03
CA LEU A 26 2.00 7.12 0.69
C LEU A 26 1.53 6.06 -0.32
N GLU A 27 0.72 6.43 -1.31
CA GLU A 27 0.27 5.55 -2.40
C GLU A 27 1.46 4.91 -3.13
N GLU A 28 2.46 5.72 -3.49
CA GLU A 28 3.65 5.24 -4.19
C GLU A 28 4.45 4.25 -3.31
N GLN A 29 4.58 4.54 -2.02
CA GLN A 29 5.25 3.64 -1.06
C GLN A 29 4.51 2.31 -0.92
N MET A 30 3.18 2.34 -0.84
CA MET A 30 2.34 1.15 -0.78
C MET A 30 2.50 0.31 -2.05
N LEU A 31 2.53 0.96 -3.22
CA LEU A 31 2.75 0.29 -4.51
C LEU A 31 4.13 -0.40 -4.58
N LYS A 32 5.19 0.28 -4.10
CA LYS A 32 6.54 -0.30 -4.00
C LYS A 32 6.56 -1.54 -3.10
N LEU A 33 5.89 -1.48 -1.94
CA LEU A 33 5.77 -2.61 -1.02
C LEU A 33 4.99 -3.77 -1.64
N MET A 34 3.86 -3.51 -2.28
CA MET A 34 3.07 -4.52 -2.99
C MET A 34 3.91 -5.24 -4.05
N ARG A 35 4.64 -4.50 -4.90
CA ARG A 35 5.56 -5.08 -5.89
C ARG A 35 6.63 -5.96 -5.24
N ARG A 36 7.20 -5.52 -4.11
CA ARG A 36 8.19 -6.31 -3.35
C ARG A 36 7.61 -7.65 -2.89
N PHE A 37 6.39 -7.67 -2.36
CA PHE A 37 5.73 -8.92 -1.95
C PHE A 37 5.43 -9.83 -3.14
N THR A 38 4.95 -9.28 -4.25
CA THR A 38 4.73 -10.04 -5.48
C THR A 38 6.03 -10.65 -6.00
N ASN A 39 7.14 -9.90 -6.01
CA ASN A 39 8.44 -10.40 -6.45
C ASN A 39 8.94 -11.55 -5.56
N ARG A 40 8.79 -11.44 -4.23
CA ARG A 40 9.14 -12.52 -3.28
C ARG A 40 8.28 -13.76 -3.50
N PHE A 41 7.01 -13.59 -3.80
CA PHE A 41 6.13 -14.71 -4.13
C PHE A 41 6.62 -15.44 -5.38
N THR A 42 6.87 -14.68 -6.46
CA THR A 42 7.35 -15.23 -7.73
C THR A 42 8.70 -15.92 -7.59
N SER A 43 9.62 -15.39 -6.77
CA SER A 43 10.94 -15.99 -6.57
C SER A 43 10.93 -17.25 -5.70
N ARG A 44 10.01 -17.36 -4.74
CA ARG A 44 9.92 -18.54 -3.85
C ARG A 44 9.19 -19.72 -4.46
N LYS A 45 8.29 -19.50 -5.42
CA LYS A 45 7.51 -20.58 -6.04
C LYS A 45 8.41 -21.66 -6.69
N PRO A 46 9.47 -21.33 -7.46
CA PRO A 46 10.42 -22.32 -7.96
C PRO A 46 11.16 -23.06 -6.84
N GLU A 47 11.54 -22.37 -5.77
CA GLU A 47 12.24 -22.95 -4.61
C GLU A 47 11.38 -24.02 -3.91
N ILE A 48 10.11 -23.69 -3.64
CA ILE A 48 9.14 -24.62 -3.05
C ILE A 48 8.97 -25.84 -3.95
N ASN A 49 8.80 -25.64 -5.26
CA ASN A 49 8.67 -26.74 -6.22
C ASN A 49 9.91 -27.65 -6.24
N ARG A 50 11.11 -27.06 -6.15
CA ARG A 50 12.37 -27.83 -6.05
C ARG A 50 12.38 -28.68 -4.78
N LEU A 51 12.08 -28.10 -3.62
CA LEU A 51 12.05 -28.85 -2.36
C LEU A 51 11.01 -29.98 -2.37
N THR A 52 9.86 -29.80 -3.00
CA THR A 52 8.83 -30.84 -3.15
C THR A 52 9.29 -32.00 -4.05
N SER A 53 10.27 -31.77 -4.93
CA SER A 53 10.80 -32.81 -5.82
C SER A 53 11.93 -33.63 -5.21
N LEU A 54 12.46 -33.21 -4.05
CA LEU A 54 13.54 -33.92 -3.38
C LEU A 54 13.02 -35.08 -2.52
N PRO A 55 13.85 -36.10 -2.24
CA PRO A 55 13.49 -37.20 -1.34
C PRO A 55 13.15 -36.70 0.08
N ASP A 56 12.32 -37.47 0.78
CA ASP A 56 11.91 -37.16 2.14
C ASP A 56 13.11 -37.03 3.07
N HIS A 57 13.20 -35.87 3.73
CA HIS A 57 14.22 -35.58 4.73
C HIS A 57 13.70 -34.51 5.69
N PRO A 58 13.87 -34.65 7.01
CA PRO A 58 13.33 -33.68 7.98
C PRO A 58 13.74 -32.23 7.72
N LEU A 59 14.97 -32.00 7.25
CA LEU A 59 15.44 -30.66 6.88
C LEU A 59 14.74 -30.09 5.64
N ILE A 60 14.40 -30.94 4.66
CA ILE A 60 13.69 -30.54 3.45
C ILE A 60 12.25 -30.16 3.81
N ASP A 61 11.59 -30.99 4.63
CA ASP A 61 10.24 -30.73 5.11
C ASP A 61 10.15 -29.44 5.91
N TYR A 62 11.10 -29.21 6.83
CA TYR A 62 11.17 -27.98 7.60
C TYR A 62 11.43 -26.76 6.70
N SER A 63 12.33 -26.88 5.73
CA SER A 63 12.61 -25.79 4.76
C SER A 63 11.39 -25.44 3.92
N ARG A 64 10.66 -26.46 3.43
CA ARG A 64 9.40 -26.28 2.69
C ARG A 64 8.36 -25.60 3.56
N TYR A 65 8.17 -26.07 4.79
CA TYR A 65 7.27 -25.46 5.77
C TYR A 65 7.58 -23.97 5.98
N VAL A 66 8.83 -23.62 6.26
CA VAL A 66 9.22 -22.22 6.48
C VAL A 66 8.92 -21.35 5.26
N LEU A 67 9.28 -21.82 4.06
CA LEU A 67 9.03 -21.08 2.83
C LEU A 67 7.52 -20.88 2.57
N GLU A 68 6.70 -21.90 2.77
CA GLU A 68 5.25 -21.82 2.64
C GLU A 68 4.64 -20.85 3.65
N ARG A 69 5.08 -20.90 4.91
CA ARG A 69 4.62 -19.98 5.97
C ARG A 69 4.97 -18.53 5.66
N MET A 70 6.20 -18.27 5.21
CA MET A 70 6.64 -16.93 4.80
C MET A 70 5.86 -16.43 3.59
N THR A 71 5.63 -17.31 2.61
CA THR A 71 4.84 -17.00 1.40
C THR A 71 3.40 -16.64 1.77
N GLY A 72 2.76 -17.43 2.62
CA GLY A 72 1.41 -17.12 3.09
C GLY A 72 1.34 -15.82 3.92
N ALA A 73 2.36 -15.50 4.70
CA ALA A 73 2.43 -14.23 5.44
C ALA A 73 2.56 -13.03 4.49
N ASP A 74 3.46 -13.11 3.50
CA ASP A 74 3.64 -12.05 2.50
C ASP A 74 2.36 -11.85 1.67
N MET A 75 1.62 -12.91 1.31
CA MET A 75 0.31 -12.80 0.65
C MET A 75 -0.72 -12.04 1.49
N ARG A 76 -0.85 -12.38 2.78
CA ARG A 76 -1.78 -11.68 3.68
C ARG A 76 -1.42 -10.20 3.80
N ASN A 77 -0.13 -9.88 3.87
CA ASN A 77 0.32 -8.49 3.90
C ASN A 77 0.02 -7.76 2.59
N ALA A 78 0.23 -8.40 1.44
CA ALA A 78 -0.10 -7.83 0.14
C ALA A 78 -1.60 -7.55 -0.01
N ILE A 79 -2.47 -8.45 0.47
CA ILE A 79 -3.93 -8.24 0.47
C ILE A 79 -4.32 -7.05 1.35
N LYS A 80 -3.77 -6.96 2.57
CA LYS A 80 -4.02 -5.83 3.48
C LYS A 80 -3.56 -4.50 2.89
N LEU A 81 -2.37 -4.48 2.28
CA LEU A 81 -1.85 -3.30 1.61
C LEU A 81 -2.72 -2.88 0.43
N ARG A 82 -3.21 -3.84 -0.38
CA ARG A 82 -4.14 -3.55 -1.45
C ARG A 82 -5.41 -2.87 -0.91
N MET A 83 -6.04 -3.44 0.11
CA MET A 83 -7.24 -2.87 0.72
C MET A 83 -7.00 -1.45 1.25
N ALA A 84 -5.89 -1.25 1.96
CA ALA A 84 -5.53 0.07 2.48
C ALA A 84 -5.23 1.07 1.34
N ARG A 85 -4.66 0.62 0.22
CA ARG A 85 -4.43 1.46 -0.95
C ARG A 85 -5.75 1.83 -1.62
N ASP A 86 -6.68 0.90 -1.74
CA ASP A 86 -8.00 1.16 -2.35
C ASP A 86 -8.77 2.20 -1.51
N GLU A 87 -8.69 2.12 -0.17
CA GLU A 87 -9.23 3.14 0.73
C GLU A 87 -8.55 4.51 0.56
N LEU A 88 -7.22 4.52 0.52
CA LEU A 88 -6.43 5.73 0.33
C LEU A 88 -6.83 6.45 -0.97
N LEU A 89 -6.92 5.71 -2.07
CA LEU A 89 -7.31 6.27 -3.37
C LEU A 89 -8.71 6.89 -3.33
N ARG A 90 -9.68 6.21 -2.72
CA ARG A 90 -11.02 6.77 -2.52
C ARG A 90 -10.97 8.07 -1.72
N SER A 91 -10.23 8.10 -0.61
CA SER A 91 -10.11 9.30 0.22
C SER A 91 -9.41 10.46 -0.51
N MET A 92 -8.43 10.15 -1.36
CA MET A 92 -7.77 11.15 -2.21
C MET A 92 -8.74 11.74 -3.24
N GLU A 93 -9.55 10.91 -3.90
CA GLU A 93 -10.58 11.36 -4.86
C GLU A 93 -11.61 12.28 -4.19
N GLU A 94 -12.16 11.86 -3.04
CA GLU A 94 -13.11 12.67 -2.25
C GLU A 94 -12.50 14.02 -1.83
N LYS A 95 -11.24 14.02 -1.40
CA LYS A 95 -10.53 15.23 -1.00
C LYS A 95 -10.25 16.15 -2.19
N GLN A 96 -9.89 15.59 -3.34
CA GLN A 96 -9.68 16.37 -4.55
C GLN A 96 -10.97 17.04 -5.03
N GLU A 97 -12.11 16.33 -4.96
CA GLU A 97 -13.42 16.90 -5.23
C GLU A 97 -13.77 18.02 -4.24
N PHE A 98 -13.51 17.80 -2.94
CA PHE A 98 -13.71 18.82 -1.91
C PHE A 98 -12.88 20.09 -2.18
N ILE A 99 -11.59 19.94 -2.50
CA ILE A 99 -10.70 21.05 -2.85
C ILE A 99 -11.25 21.82 -4.06
N LYS A 100 -11.73 21.12 -5.09
CA LYS A 100 -12.31 21.74 -6.28
C LYS A 100 -13.55 22.56 -5.92
N ASN A 101 -14.51 21.96 -5.21
CA ASN A 101 -15.74 22.64 -4.79
C ASN A 101 -15.44 23.86 -3.92
N TYR A 102 -14.47 23.74 -3.01
CA TYR A 102 -14.08 24.83 -2.11
C TYR A 102 -13.28 25.94 -2.81
N LYS A 103 -12.73 25.71 -4.01
CA LYS A 103 -12.14 26.75 -4.87
C LYS A 103 -13.20 27.48 -5.71
N GLU A 104 -14.31 26.83 -6.04
CA GLU A 104 -15.38 27.38 -6.88
C GLU A 104 -16.43 28.20 -6.10
N MET A 105 -16.55 28.00 -4.78
CA MET A 105 -17.38 28.84 -3.87
C MET A 105 -16.90 30.28 -3.74
#